data_AF-A0A9D6M512-F1
#
_entry.id   AF-A0A9D6M512-F1
#
_cell.length_a   1.000
_cell.length_b   1.000
_cell.length_c   1.000
_cell.angle_alpha   90.00
_cell.angle_beta   90.00
_cell.angle_gamma   90.00
#
_symmetry.space_group_name_H-M   'P 1'
#
loop_
_entity.id
_entity.type
_entity.pdbx_description
1 polymer ?
#
loop_
_entity_poly.entity_id
_entity_poly.type
_entity_poly.pdbx_seq_one_letter_code
_entity_poly.pdbx_strand_id
1 'polypeptide(L)'
;MQHFSINKSQHRGLTKERWSSFSTAEQILMIANEMNRAKRLFSPLDKNGLTLCYERVLYLTDLAIQLNSSRGLRKEILRWRDCVAKEYICSIAAEGSLEQPDINRHLKIFKSLLLLSIESAEQVPYLMPIAQRGLETSRLKP
;
A
#
# COMPACT_ATOMS: atom_id res chain seq x y z
N MET A 1 -11.92 33.20 29.07
CA MET A 1 -12.54 31.97 28.54
C MET A 1 -12.52 32.01 27.03
N GLN A 2 -11.70 31.18 26.40
CA GLN A 2 -11.92 30.63 25.05
C GLN A 2 -11.05 29.39 24.96
N HIS A 3 -11.66 28.23 25.26
CA HIS A 3 -11.06 26.93 24.95
C HIS A 3 -11.07 26.79 23.43
N PHE A 4 -9.89 26.91 22.82
CA PHE A 4 -9.69 26.48 21.44
C PHE A 4 -9.72 24.94 21.45
N SER A 5 -10.90 24.37 21.27
CA SER A 5 -11.05 22.94 20.97
C SER A 5 -10.37 22.69 19.63
N ILE A 6 -9.13 22.21 19.68
CA ILE A 6 -8.49 21.55 18.54
C ILE A 6 -9.41 20.38 18.19
N ASN A 7 -10.10 20.54 17.07
CA ASN A 7 -10.98 19.55 16.49
C ASN A 7 -10.11 18.33 16.17
N LYS A 8 -10.04 17.36 17.09
CA LYS A 8 -9.41 16.06 16.88
C LYS A 8 -10.21 15.36 15.79
N SER A 9 -9.78 15.50 14.55
CA SER A 9 -10.24 14.65 13.46
C SER A 9 -9.96 13.20 13.89
N GLN A 10 -11.03 12.48 14.22
CA GLN A 10 -10.99 11.09 14.64
C GLN A 10 -10.68 10.20 13.42
N HIS A 11 -9.44 10.18 12.96
CA HIS A 11 -8.92 8.97 12.35
C HIS A 11 -8.67 8.00 13.49
N ARG A 12 -9.61 7.07 13.75
CA ARG A 12 -9.40 5.94 14.67
C ARG A 12 -8.23 5.11 14.14
N GLY A 13 -7.00 5.54 14.44
CA GLY A 13 -5.80 4.77 14.18
C GLY A 13 -5.95 3.41 14.85
N LEU A 14 -5.66 2.36 14.10
CA LEU A 14 -5.65 1.01 14.65
C LEU A 14 -4.56 0.95 15.73
N THR A 15 -4.92 0.73 16.99
CA THR A 15 -3.94 0.74 18.08
C THR A 15 -2.99 -0.46 17.97
N LYS A 16 -1.82 -0.38 18.59
CA LYS A 16 -0.85 -1.49 18.60
C LYS A 16 -1.46 -2.75 19.21
N GLU A 17 -2.26 -2.60 20.25
CA GLU A 17 -2.95 -3.69 20.95
C GLU A 17 -3.92 -4.39 20.00
N ARG A 18 -4.77 -3.62 19.31
CA ARG A 18 -5.67 -4.18 18.30
C ARG A 18 -4.92 -4.76 17.11
N TRP A 19 -3.80 -4.17 16.71
CA TRP A 19 -2.99 -4.71 15.61
C TRP A 19 -2.37 -6.07 15.96
N SER A 20 -2.01 -6.26 17.23
CA SER A 20 -1.38 -7.49 17.71
C SER A 20 -2.29 -8.71 17.71
N SER A 21 -3.62 -8.53 17.62
CA SER A 21 -4.56 -9.65 17.53
C SER A 21 -4.64 -10.28 16.14
N PHE A 22 -4.08 -9.61 15.11
CA PHE A 22 -4.08 -10.13 13.74
C PHE A 22 -2.83 -10.98 13.50
N SER A 23 -3.00 -12.08 12.78
CA SER A 23 -1.90 -12.88 12.24
C SER A 23 -1.03 -12.05 11.30
N THR A 24 0.21 -12.47 11.09
CA THR A 24 1.12 -11.78 10.16
C THR A 24 0.57 -11.72 8.73
N ALA A 25 -0.12 -12.78 8.27
CA ALA A 25 -0.77 -12.80 6.97
C ALA A 25 -1.90 -11.75 6.88
N GLU A 26 -2.75 -11.66 7.90
CA GLU A 26 -3.81 -10.62 7.96
C GLU A 26 -3.22 -9.22 8.00
N GLN A 27 -2.15 -8.98 8.77
CA GLN A 27 -1.46 -7.69 8.78
C GLN A 27 -0.93 -7.32 7.39
N ILE A 28 -0.29 -8.25 6.68
CA ILE A 28 0.17 -8.05 5.29
C ILE A 28 -1.01 -7.73 4.36
N LEU A 29 -2.12 -8.46 4.48
CA LEU A 29 -3.32 -8.22 3.68
C LEU A 29 -3.98 -6.87 3.97
N MET A 30 -3.95 -6.41 5.21
CA MET A 30 -4.44 -5.07 5.57
C MET A 30 -3.55 -3.96 4.99
N ILE A 31 -2.23 -4.14 4.96
CA ILE A 31 -1.31 -3.24 4.25
C ILE A 31 -1.59 -3.29 2.74
N ALA A 32 -1.80 -4.49 2.19
CA ALA A 32 -2.12 -4.71 0.78
C ALA A 32 -3.43 -4.03 0.35
N ASN A 33 -4.42 -3.96 1.23
CA ASN A 33 -5.68 -3.25 0.95
C ASN A 33 -5.44 -1.75 0.71
N GLU A 34 -4.56 -1.12 1.48
CA GLU A 34 -4.23 0.29 1.29
C GLU A 34 -3.39 0.51 0.01
N MET A 35 -2.48 -0.42 -0.31
CA MET A 35 -1.78 -0.41 -1.61
C MET A 35 -2.76 -0.55 -2.78
N ASN A 36 -3.73 -1.46 -2.69
CA ASN A 36 -4.76 -1.64 -3.71
C ASN A 36 -5.68 -0.41 -3.85
N ARG A 37 -5.88 0.35 -2.77
CA ARG A 37 -6.58 1.63 -2.80
C ARG A 37 -5.75 2.69 -3.53
N ALA A 38 -4.47 2.84 -3.17
CA ALA A 38 -3.54 3.79 -3.79
C ALA A 38 -3.42 3.59 -5.32
N LYS A 39 -3.46 2.34 -5.80
CA LYS A 39 -3.49 2.00 -7.24
C LYS A 39 -4.50 2.81 -8.06
N ARG A 40 -5.62 3.25 -7.46
CA ARG A 40 -6.70 3.99 -8.15
C ARG A 40 -6.52 5.51 -8.11
N LEU A 41 -5.48 6.02 -7.45
CA LEU A 41 -5.30 7.44 -7.10
C LEU A 41 -4.09 8.08 -7.78
N PHE A 42 -3.61 7.50 -8.89
CA PHE A 42 -2.49 8.05 -9.68
C PHE A 42 -2.91 9.18 -10.63
N SER A 43 -4.18 9.60 -10.58
CA SER A 43 -4.65 10.81 -11.27
C SER A 43 -4.04 12.06 -10.62
N PRO A 44 -3.70 13.11 -11.39
CA PRO A 44 -3.26 14.39 -10.84
C PRO A 44 -4.26 15.03 -9.87
N LEU A 45 -5.55 14.71 -9.98
CA LEU A 45 -6.61 15.22 -9.10
C LEU A 45 -6.62 14.54 -7.71
N ASP A 46 -5.97 13.39 -7.58
CA ASP A 46 -6.06 12.52 -6.40
C ASP A 46 -4.78 12.53 -5.53
N LYS A 47 -3.86 13.48 -5.75
CA LYS A 47 -2.55 13.55 -5.07
C LYS A 47 -2.66 13.46 -3.55
N ASN A 48 -3.58 14.21 -2.94
CA ASN A 48 -3.79 14.17 -1.49
C ASN A 48 -4.26 12.78 -1.03
N GLY A 49 -5.14 12.14 -1.80
CA GLY A 49 -5.61 10.79 -1.50
C GLY A 49 -4.50 9.74 -1.61
N LEU A 50 -3.65 9.85 -2.62
CA LEU A 50 -2.49 8.97 -2.81
C LEU A 50 -1.51 9.09 -1.63
N THR A 51 -1.18 10.31 -1.22
CA THR A 51 -0.32 10.59 -0.06
C THR A 51 -0.89 9.98 1.22
N LEU A 52 -2.18 10.19 1.50
CA LEU A 52 -2.85 9.61 2.68
C LEU A 52 -2.81 8.07 2.67
N CYS A 53 -2.92 7.43 1.50
CA CYS A 53 -2.78 5.98 1.40
C CYS A 53 -1.36 5.55 1.75
N TYR A 54 -0.33 6.24 1.25
CA TYR A 54 1.06 5.90 1.58
C TYR A 54 1.41 6.15 3.05
N GLU A 55 0.92 7.23 3.66
CA GLU A 55 1.05 7.46 5.10
C GLU A 55 0.45 6.28 5.90
N ARG A 56 -0.74 5.82 5.49
CA ARG A 56 -1.41 4.69 6.12
C ARG A 56 -0.63 3.39 5.93
N VAL A 57 -0.10 3.13 4.74
CA VAL A 57 0.76 1.98 4.44
C VAL A 57 1.99 1.99 5.34
N LEU A 58 2.72 3.11 5.40
CA LEU A 58 3.92 3.24 6.22
C LEU A 58 3.61 3.02 7.70
N TYR A 59 2.53 3.60 8.21
CA TYR A 59 2.07 3.41 9.58
C TYR A 59 1.80 1.93 9.92
N LEU A 60 1.03 1.23 9.09
CA LEU A 60 0.71 -0.18 9.31
C LEU A 60 1.94 -1.08 9.20
N THR A 61 2.85 -0.73 8.29
CA THR A 61 4.13 -1.42 8.11
C THR A 61 5.01 -1.27 9.33
N ASP A 62 5.09 -0.07 9.92
CA ASP A 62 5.84 0.19 11.14
C ASP A 62 5.28 -0.61 12.33
N LEU A 63 3.96 -0.72 12.43
CA LEU A 63 3.34 -1.61 13.43
C LEU A 63 3.69 -3.09 13.19
N ALA A 64 3.66 -3.56 11.93
CA ALA A 64 4.03 -4.93 11.58
C ALA A 64 5.51 -5.23 11.93
N ILE A 65 6.43 -4.29 11.65
CA ILE A 65 7.85 -4.42 11.99
C ILE A 65 8.04 -4.57 13.51
N GLN A 66 7.35 -3.73 14.30
CA GLN A 66 7.47 -3.73 15.76
C GLN A 66 6.98 -5.02 16.42
N LEU A 67 5.98 -5.68 15.83
CA LEU A 67 5.35 -6.88 16.42
C LEU A 67 5.90 -8.20 15.86
N ASN A 68 6.55 -8.18 14.69
CA ASN A 68 7.00 -9.41 14.05
C ASN A 68 8.24 -9.99 14.74
N SER A 69 8.13 -11.19 15.31
CA SER A 69 9.22 -11.88 16.02
C SER A 69 10.24 -12.55 15.08
N SER A 70 9.87 -12.83 13.82
CA SER A 70 10.76 -13.46 12.85
C SER A 70 11.77 -12.47 12.30
N ARG A 71 13.06 -12.70 12.59
CA ARG A 71 14.15 -11.84 12.10
C ARG A 71 14.22 -11.79 10.58
N GLY A 72 13.97 -12.90 9.90
CA GLY A 72 14.01 -12.99 8.44
C GLY A 72 12.92 -12.12 7.81
N LEU A 73 11.67 -12.37 8.20
CA LEU A 73 10.53 -11.62 7.67
C LEU A 73 10.59 -10.13 8.05
N ARG A 74 10.99 -9.80 9.28
CA ARG A 74 11.20 -8.40 9.70
C ARG A 74 12.16 -7.65 8.78
N LYS A 75 13.26 -8.29 8.34
CA LYS A 75 14.22 -7.69 7.39
C LYS A 75 13.59 -7.45 6.02
N GLU A 76 12.81 -8.40 5.51
CA GLU A 76 12.13 -8.22 4.23
C GLU A 76 11.04 -7.13 4.29
N ILE A 77 10.30 -7.03 5.40
CA ILE A 77 9.35 -5.93 5.61
C ILE A 77 10.07 -4.58 5.69
N LEU A 78 11.23 -4.50 6.35
CA LEU A 78 12.04 -3.27 6.38
C LEU A 78 12.53 -2.86 4.98
N ARG A 79 13.05 -3.81 4.19
CA ARG A 79 13.45 -3.54 2.80
C ARG A 79 12.27 -3.10 1.95
N TRP A 80 11.12 -3.74 2.13
CA TRP A 80 9.90 -3.39 1.43
C TRP A 80 9.40 -1.99 1.80
N ARG A 81 9.48 -1.63 3.09
CA ARG A 81 9.15 -0.30 3.62
C ARG A 81 9.97 0.79 2.92
N ASP A 82 11.27 0.57 2.72
CA ASP A 82 12.13 1.54 2.03
C ASP A 82 11.68 1.79 0.58
N CYS A 83 11.16 0.76 -0.10
CA CYS A 83 10.58 0.92 -1.43
C CYS A 83 9.32 1.80 -1.41
N VAL A 84 8.41 1.58 -0.46
CA VAL A 84 7.20 2.41 -0.31
C VAL A 84 7.54 3.83 0.11
N ALA A 85 8.51 4.01 1.01
CA ALA A 85 8.92 5.33 1.49
C ALA A 85 9.40 6.22 0.33
N LYS A 86 10.06 5.64 -0.67
CA LYS A 86 10.43 6.38 -1.89
C LYS A 86 9.19 6.85 -2.67
N GLU A 87 8.18 6.00 -2.84
CA GLU A 87 6.94 6.40 -3.51
C GLU A 87 6.15 7.45 -2.72
N TYR A 88 6.17 7.38 -1.38
CA TYR A 88 5.63 8.43 -0.52
C TYR A 88 6.33 9.77 -0.74
N ILE A 89 7.66 9.79 -0.74
CA ILE A 89 8.44 11.01 -1.00
C ILE A 89 8.09 11.57 -2.39
N CYS A 90 7.96 10.71 -3.39
CA CYS A 90 7.51 11.12 -4.72
C CYS A 90 6.10 11.71 -4.69
N SER A 91 5.17 11.15 -3.90
CA SER A 91 3.78 11.61 -3.86
C SER A 91 3.61 12.98 -3.21
N ILE A 92 4.54 13.40 -2.35
CA ILE A 92 4.55 14.73 -1.72
C ILE A 92 5.49 15.73 -2.42
N ALA A 93 6.19 15.30 -3.48
CA ALA A 93 7.09 16.18 -4.21
C ALA A 93 6.32 17.30 -4.94
N ALA A 94 6.99 18.43 -5.15
CA ALA A 94 6.40 19.57 -5.85
C ALA A 94 6.03 19.21 -7.30
N GLU A 95 4.98 19.83 -7.83
CA GLU A 95 4.60 19.68 -9.23
C GLU A 95 5.75 20.08 -10.15
N GLY A 96 6.06 19.25 -11.15
CA GLY A 96 7.19 19.46 -12.06
C GLY A 96 8.54 18.91 -11.57
N SER A 97 8.58 18.25 -10.40
CA SER A 97 9.76 17.50 -9.96
C SER A 97 10.06 16.34 -10.92
N LEU A 98 11.35 16.08 -11.18
CA LEU A 98 11.82 14.99 -12.08
C LEU A 98 11.32 13.61 -11.65
N GLU A 99 11.10 13.41 -10.36
CA GLU A 99 10.56 12.18 -9.79
C GLU A 99 9.12 12.43 -9.32
N GLN A 100 8.20 11.72 -9.95
CA GLN A 100 6.77 11.67 -9.63
C GLN A 100 6.41 10.21 -9.28
N PRO A 101 5.33 9.97 -8.52
CA PRO A 101 4.88 8.62 -8.23
C PRO A 101 4.55 7.89 -9.55
N ASP A 102 5.02 6.65 -9.68
CA ASP A 102 4.87 5.85 -10.91
C ASP A 102 4.05 4.60 -10.61
N ILE A 103 2.92 4.47 -11.31
CA ILE A 103 2.02 3.33 -11.15
C ILE A 103 2.74 2.00 -11.38
N ASN A 104 3.71 1.92 -12.29
CA ASN A 104 4.43 0.67 -12.54
C ASN A 104 5.36 0.31 -11.37
N ARG A 105 6.02 1.29 -10.75
CA ARG A 105 6.82 1.07 -9.54
C ARG A 105 5.92 0.67 -8.38
N HIS A 106 4.80 1.37 -8.19
CA HIS A 106 3.78 1.00 -7.22
C HIS A 106 3.31 -0.45 -7.38
N LEU A 107 2.96 -0.88 -8.60
CA LEU A 107 2.49 -2.26 -8.84
C LEU A 107 3.59 -3.30 -8.55
N LYS A 108 4.85 -3.00 -8.85
CA LYS A 108 5.99 -3.88 -8.49
C LYS A 108 6.14 -4.01 -6.97
N ILE A 109 6.07 -2.89 -6.26
CA ILE A 109 6.15 -2.83 -4.79
C ILE A 109 4.96 -3.54 -4.16
N PHE A 110 3.76 -3.30 -4.69
CA PHE A 110 2.55 -3.96 -4.20
C PHE A 110 2.61 -5.48 -4.46
N LYS A 111 3.11 -5.92 -5.62
CA LYS A 111 3.33 -7.36 -5.87
C LYS A 111 4.33 -7.95 -4.89
N SER A 112 5.45 -7.28 -4.59
CA SER A 112 6.44 -7.82 -3.65
C SER A 112 5.92 -7.93 -2.22
N LEU A 113 4.99 -7.06 -1.78
CA LEU A 113 4.28 -7.21 -0.50
C LEU A 113 3.51 -8.52 -0.43
N LEU A 114 2.74 -8.81 -1.48
CA LEU A 114 1.91 -10.02 -1.56
C LEU A 114 2.77 -11.29 -1.60
N LEU A 115 4.05 -11.21 -1.94
CA LEU A 115 4.95 -12.36 -1.95
C LEU A 115 5.62 -12.62 -0.59
N LEU A 116 5.34 -11.81 0.44
CA LEU A 116 5.92 -11.98 1.78
C LEU A 116 5.27 -13.11 2.58
N SER A 117 4.09 -13.59 2.19
CA SER A 117 3.45 -14.78 2.75
C SER A 117 2.74 -15.59 1.68
N ILE A 118 2.51 -16.88 1.93
CA ILE A 118 1.80 -17.75 0.98
C ILE A 118 0.34 -17.29 0.84
N GLU A 119 -0.31 -16.98 1.96
CA GLU A 119 -1.71 -16.56 2.02
C GLU A 119 -1.96 -15.24 1.28
N SER A 120 -1.00 -14.30 1.37
CA SER A 120 -1.07 -13.06 0.61
C SER A 120 -0.75 -13.26 -0.88
N ALA A 121 0.12 -14.22 -1.22
CA ALA A 121 0.49 -14.51 -2.60
C ALA A 121 -0.69 -15.07 -3.42
N GLU A 122 -1.61 -15.81 -2.76
CA GLU A 122 -2.85 -16.28 -3.36
C GLU A 122 -3.75 -15.14 -3.86
N GLN A 123 -3.56 -13.91 -3.37
CA GLN A 123 -4.34 -12.75 -3.81
C GLN A 123 -3.81 -12.11 -5.12
N VAL A 124 -2.59 -12.46 -5.55
CA VAL A 124 -1.94 -11.86 -6.73
C VAL A 124 -2.82 -11.94 -7.99
N PRO A 125 -3.44 -13.08 -8.35
CA PRO A 125 -4.27 -13.17 -9.56
C PRO A 125 -5.47 -12.20 -9.56
N TYR A 126 -6.00 -11.85 -8.38
CA TYR A 126 -7.18 -11.01 -8.24
C TYR A 126 -6.84 -9.52 -8.15
N LEU A 127 -5.72 -9.17 -7.51
CA LEU A 127 -5.31 -7.79 -7.26
C LEU A 127 -4.41 -7.22 -8.37
N MET A 128 -3.68 -8.12 -9.04
CA MET A 128 -2.78 -7.85 -10.15
C MET A 128 -3.21 -8.65 -11.39
N PRO A 129 -4.45 -8.46 -11.89
CA PRO A 129 -4.83 -9.12 -13.12
C PRO A 129 -3.84 -8.67 -14.20
N ILE A 130 -3.19 -9.65 -14.84
CA ILE A 130 -2.51 -9.40 -16.10
C ILE A 130 -3.60 -8.76 -16.95
N ALA A 131 -3.46 -7.49 -17.30
CA ALA A 131 -4.34 -6.87 -18.28
C ALA A 131 -4.35 -7.83 -19.45
N GLN A 132 -5.49 -8.49 -19.71
CA GLN A 132 -5.68 -9.34 -20.86
C GLN A 132 -5.58 -8.42 -22.07
N ARG A 133 -4.34 -8.14 -22.50
CA ARG A 133 -4.06 -7.40 -23.71
C ARG A 133 -4.25 -8.38 -24.85
N GLY A 134 -5.47 -8.35 -25.38
CA GLY A 134 -5.85 -8.72 -26.74
C GLY A 134 -5.74 -10.19 -27.09
N LEU A 135 -6.88 -10.89 -27.18
CA LEU A 135 -7.07 -12.06 -28.07
C LEU A 135 -8.53 -12.55 -28.13
N GLU A 136 -9.55 -11.68 -28.11
CA GLU A 136 -10.95 -12.09 -28.36
C GLU A 136 -11.73 -11.04 -29.17
N THR A 137 -11.24 -10.65 -30.35
CA THR A 137 -12.09 -10.04 -31.40
C THR A 137 -11.88 -10.62 -32.80
N SER A 138 -11.14 -11.72 -32.95
CA SER A 138 -10.98 -12.42 -34.25
C SER A 138 -11.62 -13.82 -34.29
N ARG A 139 -12.56 -14.13 -33.38
CA ARG A 139 -13.36 -15.37 -33.47
C ARG A 139 -14.86 -15.13 -33.39
N LEU A 140 -15.41 -14.44 -34.39
CA LEU A 140 -16.73 -14.71 -34.95
C LEU A 140 -16.69 -14.21 -36.40
N LYS A 141 -16.95 -14.94 -37.47
CA LYS A 141 -17.27 -16.35 -37.80
C LYS A 141 -17.06 -16.44 -39.35
N PRO A 142 -17.06 -17.65 -39.95
CA PRO A 142 -17.03 -17.83 -41.40
C PRO A 142 -18.23 -17.21 -42.12
#